data_AF-A0A0S8BLF2-F1
#
_entry.id   AF-A0A0S8BLF2-F1
#
_cell.length_a   1.000
_cell.length_b   1.000
_cell.length_c   1.000
_cell.angle_alpha   90.00
_cell.angle_beta   90.00
_cell.angle_gamma   90.00
#
_symmetry.space_group_name_H-M   'P 1'
#
loop_
_entity.id
_entity.type
_entity.pdbx_description
1 polymer ?
#
loop_
_entity_poly.entity_id
_entity_poly.type
_entity_poly.pdbx_seq_one_letter_code
_entity_poly.pdbx_strand_id
1 'polypeptide(L)'
;MIDLVVFLTLLALGYGFGRYAESRHYKSIIEREKTLRRIPAVAQKFPPVTTKPYRTELVTGSVVISVDYFKRFLSSLRNIIGGRVKAYETLLDRARREAILRMKEQADELGADMVFNIKLETSSIYKGKKNSVGSVEVLAYGTALIP
;
A
#
# COMPACT_ATOMS: atom_id res chain seq x y z
N MET A 1 22.18 -31.09 15.15
CA MET A 1 21.16 -31.47 14.13
C MET A 1 19.76 -31.02 14.53
N ILE A 2 19.33 -31.22 15.79
CA ILE A 2 18.00 -30.81 16.27
C ILE A 2 17.76 -29.30 16.11
N ASP A 3 18.73 -28.45 16.47
CA ASP A 3 18.60 -26.98 16.34
C ASP A 3 18.38 -26.52 14.91
N LEU A 4 19.03 -27.18 13.94
CA LEU A 4 18.86 -26.88 12.52
C LEU A 4 17.45 -27.27 12.05
N VAL A 5 16.95 -28.42 12.50
CA VAL A 5 15.59 -28.85 12.18
C VAL A 5 14.57 -27.88 12.77
N VAL A 6 14.71 -27.50 14.05
CA VAL A 6 13.83 -26.53 14.71
C VAL A 6 13.85 -25.18 13.97
N PHE A 7 15.05 -24.69 13.62
CA PHE A 7 15.21 -23.45 12.86
C PHE A 7 14.50 -23.49 11.50
N LEU A 8 14.71 -24.55 10.71
CA LEU A 8 14.08 -24.71 9.40
C LEU A 8 12.56 -24.85 9.51
N THR A 9 12.07 -25.47 10.57
CA THR A 9 10.62 -25.63 10.81
C THR A 9 9.96 -24.27 11.11
N LEU A 10 10.57 -23.48 12.01
CA LEU A 10 10.11 -22.12 12.30
C LEU A 10 10.19 -21.21 11.08
N LEU A 11 11.25 -21.34 10.28
CA LEU A 11 11.45 -20.63 9.03
C LEU A 11 10.30 -20.93 8.03
N ALA A 12 9.97 -22.20 7.84
CA ALA A 12 8.90 -22.64 6.95
C ALA A 12 7.52 -22.17 7.43
N LEU A 13 7.25 -22.26 8.73
CA LEU A 13 6.00 -21.77 9.32
C LEU A 13 5.85 -20.25 9.13
N GLY A 14 6.90 -19.47 9.46
CA GLY A 14 6.90 -18.03 9.29
C GLY A 14 6.66 -17.61 7.84
N TYR A 15 7.31 -18.29 6.88
CA TYR A 15 7.07 -18.06 5.45
C TYR A 15 5.63 -18.38 5.04
N GLY A 16 5.08 -19.51 5.51
CA GLY A 16 3.71 -19.93 5.22
C GLY A 16 2.66 -18.93 5.72
N PHE A 17 2.75 -18.52 7.00
CA PHE A 17 1.87 -17.52 7.58
C PHE A 17 2.02 -16.15 6.90
N GLY A 18 3.25 -15.72 6.59
CA GLY A 18 3.50 -14.47 5.87
C GLY A 18 2.85 -14.46 4.48
N ARG A 19 3.04 -15.52 3.69
CA ARG A 19 2.39 -15.70 2.37
C ARG A 19 0.87 -15.71 2.47
N TYR A 20 0.33 -16.38 3.49
CA TYR A 20 -1.10 -16.45 3.72
C TYR A 20 -1.69 -15.07 4.06
N ALA A 21 -1.07 -14.35 4.99
CA ALA A 21 -1.47 -13.00 5.37
C ALA A 21 -1.38 -12.03 4.19
N GLU A 22 -0.32 -12.11 3.39
CA GLU A 22 -0.15 -11.30 2.18
C GLU A 22 -1.26 -11.56 1.16
N SER A 23 -1.59 -12.84 0.92
CA SER A 23 -2.63 -13.25 -0.02
C SER A 23 -4.02 -12.85 0.45
N ARG A 24 -4.31 -12.98 1.75
CA ARG A 24 -5.55 -12.49 2.39
C ARG A 24 -5.71 -10.98 2.24
N HIS A 25 -4.64 -10.23 2.48
CA HIS A 25 -4.65 -8.78 2.34
C HIS A 25 -4.94 -8.36 0.88
N TYR A 26 -4.29 -9.00 -0.09
CA TYR A 26 -4.58 -8.75 -1.51
C TYR A 26 -6.04 -9.03 -1.89
N LYS A 27 -6.65 -10.11 -1.38
CA LYS A 27 -8.08 -10.37 -1.57
C LYS A 27 -8.94 -9.24 -1.01
N SER A 28 -8.63 -8.78 0.21
CA SER A 28 -9.33 -7.64 0.83
C SER A 28 -9.23 -6.36 0.00
N ILE A 29 -8.05 -6.06 -0.53
CA ILE A 29 -7.81 -4.89 -1.39
C ILE A 29 -8.71 -4.97 -2.64
N ILE A 30 -8.74 -6.13 -3.32
CA ILE A 30 -9.53 -6.32 -4.54
C ILE A 30 -11.04 -6.14 -4.27
N GLU A 31 -11.56 -6.66 -3.16
CA GLU A 31 -12.97 -6.49 -2.82
C GLU A 31 -13.33 -5.04 -2.48
N ARG A 32 -12.46 -4.34 -1.75
CA ARG A 32 -12.64 -2.91 -1.45
C ARG A 32 -12.54 -2.04 -2.70
N GLU A 33 -11.66 -2.36 -3.64
CA GLU A 33 -11.57 -1.68 -4.94
C GLU A 33 -12.86 -1.82 -5.75
N LYS A 34 -13.48 -3.00 -5.76
CA LYS A 34 -14.79 -3.22 -6.41
C LYS A 34 -15.87 -2.35 -5.75
N THR A 35 -15.92 -2.37 -4.42
CA THR A 35 -16.94 -1.65 -3.63
C THR A 35 -16.82 -0.14 -3.82
N LEU A 36 -15.61 0.39 -3.74
CA LEU A 36 -15.33 1.83 -3.84
C LEU A 36 -15.17 2.30 -5.30
N ARG A 37 -15.40 1.43 -6.29
CA ARG A 37 -15.25 1.77 -7.72
C ARG A 37 -16.14 2.96 -8.14
N ARG A 38 -17.27 3.16 -7.46
CA ARG A 38 -18.20 4.27 -7.71
C ARG A 38 -17.62 5.67 -7.47
N ILE A 39 -16.57 5.79 -6.64
CA ILE A 39 -15.87 7.05 -6.37
C ILE A 39 -14.60 7.09 -7.23
N PRO A 40 -14.61 7.70 -8.43
CA PRO A 40 -13.38 7.86 -9.21
C PRO A 40 -12.37 8.72 -8.45
N ALA A 41 -11.12 8.28 -8.50
CA ALA A 41 -9.97 9.00 -7.97
C ALA A 41 -9.08 9.39 -9.14
N VAL A 42 -8.97 10.68 -9.46
CA VAL A 42 -8.30 11.17 -10.68
C VAL A 42 -7.16 12.13 -10.36
N ALA A 43 -6.09 12.04 -11.14
CA ALA A 43 -4.91 12.91 -10.98
C ALA A 43 -5.08 14.29 -11.64
N GLN A 44 -6.24 14.55 -12.28
CA GLN A 44 -6.52 15.85 -12.87
C GLN A 44 -6.56 16.93 -11.79
N LYS A 45 -5.81 18.01 -12.00
CA LYS A 45 -5.67 19.12 -11.04
C LYS A 45 -6.95 19.93 -10.86
N PHE A 46 -7.73 20.08 -11.93
CA PHE A 46 -8.95 20.89 -11.93
C PHE A 46 -10.19 20.02 -11.70
N PRO A 47 -11.15 20.48 -10.89
CA PRO A 47 -12.42 19.79 -10.72
C PRO A 47 -13.18 19.69 -12.06
N PRO A 48 -14.09 18.72 -12.21
CA PRO A 48 -14.94 18.68 -13.39
C PRO A 48 -15.79 19.95 -13.48
N VAL A 49 -16.05 20.38 -14.71
CA VAL A 49 -16.99 21.49 -14.95
C VAL A 49 -18.39 20.98 -14.61
N THR A 50 -18.99 21.52 -13.56
CA THR A 50 -20.34 21.18 -13.11
C THR A 50 -21.14 22.43 -12.83
N THR A 51 -22.45 22.37 -13.08
CA THR A 51 -23.41 23.44 -12.80
C THR A 51 -24.02 23.34 -11.40
N LYS A 52 -23.86 22.19 -10.73
CA LYS A 52 -24.36 21.97 -9.37
C LYS A 52 -23.40 22.55 -8.33
N PRO A 53 -23.90 23.12 -7.22
CA PRO A 53 -23.05 23.46 -6.09
C PRO A 53 -22.40 22.18 -5.52
N TYR A 54 -21.21 22.32 -4.97
CA TYR A 54 -20.50 21.23 -4.31
C TYR A 54 -19.68 21.79 -3.14
N ARG A 55 -19.54 20.98 -2.09
CA ARG A 55 -18.52 21.18 -1.06
C ARG A 55 -17.26 20.41 -1.44
N THR A 56 -16.10 20.92 -1.03
CA THR A 56 -14.84 20.22 -1.18
C THR A 56 -14.20 19.96 0.16
N GLU A 57 -13.62 18.77 0.35
CA GLU A 57 -12.86 18.42 1.56
C GLU A 57 -11.54 17.74 1.19
N LEU A 58 -10.49 17.99 1.97
CA LEU A 58 -9.23 17.24 1.84
C LEU A 58 -9.44 15.83 2.39
N VAL A 59 -9.12 14.82 1.59
CA VAL A 59 -9.13 13.42 2.00
C VAL A 59 -7.74 12.83 1.88
N THR A 60 -7.42 11.91 2.77
CA THR A 60 -6.11 11.30 2.92
C THR A 60 -6.23 9.83 3.31
N GLY A 61 -5.22 9.04 2.95
CA GLY A 61 -5.09 7.66 3.38
C GLY A 61 -3.62 7.30 3.42
N SER A 62 -3.13 6.86 4.59
CA SER A 62 -1.75 6.43 4.74
C SER A 62 -1.65 4.96 5.14
N VAL A 63 -0.55 4.34 4.73
CA VAL A 63 -0.19 3.01 5.18
C VAL A 63 1.31 2.92 5.37
N VAL A 64 1.71 2.29 6.48
CA VAL A 64 3.10 1.94 6.74
C VAL A 64 3.23 0.43 6.58
N ILE A 65 4.09 0.00 5.68
CA ILE A 65 4.38 -1.42 5.46
C ILE A 65 5.85 -1.68 5.78
N SER A 66 6.07 -2.62 6.70
CA SER A 66 7.40 -3.12 7.01
C SER A 66 7.81 -4.22 6.03
N VAL A 67 9.11 -4.29 5.74
CA VAL A 67 9.69 -5.36 4.94
C VAL A 67 9.97 -6.55 5.84
N ASP A 68 9.30 -7.68 5.56
CA ASP A 68 9.55 -8.94 6.27
C ASP A 68 11.03 -9.32 6.25
N TYR A 69 11.53 -9.85 7.37
CA TYR A 69 12.90 -10.36 7.51
C TYR A 69 13.25 -11.38 6.42
N PHE A 70 12.30 -12.21 6.03
CA PHE A 70 12.41 -13.16 4.91
C PHE A 70 12.61 -12.49 3.56
N LYS A 71 11.85 -11.42 3.28
CA LYS A 71 11.99 -10.63 2.05
C LYS A 71 13.35 -9.93 2.01
N ARG A 72 13.88 -9.50 3.16
CA ARG A 72 15.25 -8.96 3.30
C ARG A 72 16.31 -10.03 3.03
N PHE A 73 16.17 -11.23 3.58
CA PHE A 73 17.09 -12.34 3.34
C PHE A 73 17.13 -12.75 1.85
N LEU A 74 15.96 -12.95 1.24
CA LEU A 74 15.87 -13.27 -0.20
C LEU A 74 16.40 -12.15 -1.10
N SER A 75 16.19 -10.88 -0.71
CA SER A 75 16.76 -9.73 -1.42
C SER A 75 18.29 -9.69 -1.28
N SER A 76 18.83 -10.06 -0.11
CA SER A 76 20.28 -10.06 0.12
C SER A 76 21.01 -11.09 -0.76
N LEU A 77 20.36 -12.24 -1.04
CA LEU A 77 20.88 -13.26 -1.94
C LEU A 77 20.85 -12.81 -3.42
N ARG A 78 19.91 -11.92 -3.79
CA ARG A 78 19.77 -11.36 -5.16
C ARG A 78 20.72 -10.20 -5.46
N ASN A 79 21.29 -9.55 -4.45
CA ASN A 79 22.25 -8.45 -4.65
C ASN A 79 23.52 -8.89 -5.42
N ILE A 80 23.75 -10.20 -5.58
CA ILE A 80 24.88 -10.78 -6.32
C ILE A 80 24.60 -10.86 -7.83
N ILE A 81 23.34 -10.92 -8.26
CA ILE A 81 22.95 -11.21 -9.66
C ILE A 81 22.30 -9.99 -10.35
N GLY A 82 21.88 -8.97 -9.58
CA GLY A 82 21.22 -7.77 -10.10
C GLY A 82 19.77 -8.02 -10.54
N GLY A 83 19.06 -6.96 -10.96
CA GLY A 83 17.69 -7.02 -11.47
C GLY A 83 16.58 -6.57 -10.50
N ARG A 84 15.31 -6.76 -10.91
CA ARG A 84 14.11 -6.34 -10.16
C ARG A 84 13.98 -7.04 -8.81
N VAL A 85 13.75 -6.26 -7.76
CA VAL A 85 13.50 -6.80 -6.41
C VAL A 85 12.01 -7.03 -6.21
N LYS A 86 11.49 -8.11 -6.82
CA LYS A 86 10.07 -8.51 -6.79
C LYS A 86 9.45 -8.47 -5.38
N ALA A 87 10.23 -8.76 -4.35
CA ALA A 87 9.80 -8.68 -2.96
C ALA A 87 9.41 -7.25 -2.53
N TYR A 88 10.18 -6.23 -2.93
CA TYR A 88 9.83 -4.82 -2.65
C TYR A 88 8.71 -4.32 -3.56
N GLU A 89 8.65 -4.79 -4.81
CA GLU A 89 7.59 -4.39 -5.75
C GLU A 89 6.20 -4.78 -5.25
N THR A 90 6.03 -6.01 -4.78
CA THR A 90 4.77 -6.49 -4.18
C THR A 90 4.39 -5.69 -2.92
N LEU A 91 5.36 -5.32 -2.10
CA LEU A 91 5.11 -4.49 -0.91
C LEU A 91 4.62 -3.09 -1.29
N LEU A 92 5.31 -2.42 -2.23
CA LEU A 92 4.95 -1.07 -2.69
C LEU A 92 3.63 -1.05 -3.47
N ASP A 93 3.31 -2.11 -4.22
CA ASP A 93 2.02 -2.26 -4.88
C ASP A 93 0.87 -2.28 -3.87
N ARG A 94 0.94 -3.16 -2.87
CA ARG A 94 -0.08 -3.19 -1.80
C ARG A 94 -0.15 -1.87 -1.05
N ALA A 95 0.99 -1.25 -0.72
CA ALA A 95 1.01 0.00 0.01
C ALA A 95 0.27 1.11 -0.75
N ARG A 96 0.54 1.28 -2.05
CA ARG A 96 -0.16 2.27 -2.87
C ARG A 96 -1.65 2.01 -2.96
N ARG A 97 -2.05 0.76 -3.21
CA ARG A 97 -3.46 0.40 -3.34
C ARG A 97 -4.21 0.60 -2.02
N GLU A 98 -3.62 0.18 -0.91
CA GLU A 98 -4.20 0.36 0.42
C GLU A 98 -4.33 1.83 0.82
N ALA A 99 -3.31 2.66 0.54
CA ALA A 99 -3.37 4.11 0.79
C ALA A 99 -4.50 4.78 0.00
N ILE A 100 -4.62 4.46 -1.30
CA ILE A 100 -5.72 4.95 -2.14
C ILE A 100 -7.07 4.49 -1.61
N LEU A 101 -7.21 3.23 -1.20
CA LEU A 101 -8.45 2.71 -0.66
C LEU A 101 -8.86 3.45 0.61
N ARG A 102 -7.96 3.67 1.55
CA ARG A 102 -8.23 4.46 2.78
C ARG A 102 -8.66 5.89 2.49
N MET A 103 -8.00 6.55 1.53
CA MET A 103 -8.41 7.88 1.07
C MET A 103 -9.82 7.87 0.46
N LYS A 104 -10.13 6.83 -0.32
CA LYS A 104 -11.45 6.67 -0.93
C LYS A 104 -12.53 6.29 0.08
N GLU A 105 -12.21 5.56 1.13
CA GLU A 105 -13.12 5.27 2.25
C GLU A 105 -13.47 6.54 3.00
N GLN A 106 -12.48 7.38 3.29
CA GLN A 106 -12.75 8.69 3.90
C GLN A 106 -13.63 9.54 2.99
N ALA A 107 -13.39 9.55 1.68
CA ALA A 107 -14.25 10.24 0.72
C ALA A 107 -15.67 9.65 0.70
N ASP A 108 -15.79 8.33 0.84
CA ASP A 108 -17.07 7.64 0.87
C ASP A 108 -17.92 7.99 2.10
N GLU A 109 -17.29 8.01 3.28
CA GLU A 109 -17.91 8.43 4.54
C GLU A 109 -18.47 9.85 4.45
N LEU A 110 -17.84 10.72 3.65
CA LEU A 110 -18.28 12.09 3.39
C LEU A 110 -19.37 12.21 2.32
N GLY A 111 -19.77 11.10 1.69
CA GLY A 111 -20.74 11.09 0.59
C GLY A 111 -20.19 11.70 -0.70
N ALA A 112 -18.87 11.62 -0.93
CA ALA A 112 -18.25 12.20 -2.11
C ALA A 112 -18.55 11.41 -3.38
N ASP A 113 -18.81 12.14 -4.46
CA ASP A 113 -18.99 11.55 -5.79
C ASP A 113 -17.64 11.26 -6.46
N MET A 114 -16.58 11.99 -6.11
CA MET A 114 -15.23 11.76 -6.65
C MET A 114 -14.13 12.33 -5.76
N VAL A 115 -12.88 11.93 -6.03
CA VAL A 115 -11.68 12.58 -5.52
C VAL A 115 -10.84 13.05 -6.70
N PHE A 116 -10.52 14.34 -6.77
CA PHE A 116 -9.66 14.92 -7.81
C PHE A 116 -8.32 15.39 -7.24
N ASN A 117 -7.37 15.71 -8.13
CA ASN A 117 -6.01 16.12 -7.80
C ASN A 117 -5.31 15.13 -6.84
N ILE A 118 -5.51 13.83 -7.07
CA ILE A 118 -4.89 12.81 -6.22
C ILE A 118 -3.38 12.82 -6.37
N LYS A 119 -2.67 12.62 -5.27
CA LYS A 119 -1.23 12.50 -5.20
C LYS A 119 -0.84 11.35 -4.30
N LEU A 120 0.32 10.76 -4.60
CA LEU A 120 0.94 9.71 -3.81
C LEU A 120 2.33 10.17 -3.41
N GLU A 121 2.60 10.13 -2.12
CA GLU A 121 3.91 10.39 -1.54
C GLU A 121 4.43 9.11 -0.90
N THR A 122 5.74 8.90 -0.96
CA THR A 122 6.38 7.70 -0.40
C THR A 122 7.58 8.11 0.42
N SER A 123 7.61 7.68 1.69
CA SER A 123 8.64 8.03 2.65
C SER A 123 9.25 6.77 3.25
N SER A 124 10.58 6.70 3.33
CA SER A 124 11.26 5.62 4.06
C SER A 124 11.32 5.99 5.55
N ILE A 125 10.65 5.20 6.40
CA ILE A 125 10.59 5.44 7.84
C ILE A 125 11.83 4.89 8.55
N TYR A 126 12.35 3.73 8.11
CA TYR A 126 13.50 3.10 8.77
C TYR A 126 14.76 3.19 7.92
N LYS A 127 15.71 4.02 8.36
CA LYS A 127 17.09 4.08 7.87
C LYS A 127 18.01 3.37 8.87
N GLY A 128 18.01 2.04 8.89
CA GLY A 128 18.91 1.27 9.77
C GLY A 128 20.40 1.44 9.41
N LYS A 129 21.31 1.01 10.30
CA LYS A 129 22.76 0.90 9.99
C LYS A 129 22.96 0.04 8.72
N LYS A 130 23.67 0.57 7.72
CA LYS A 130 23.86 0.04 6.35
C LYS A 130 22.57 -0.06 5.51
N ASN A 131 22.19 1.03 4.83
CA ASN A 131 21.34 1.08 3.61
C ASN A 131 20.18 0.07 3.50
N SER A 132 19.55 -0.31 4.61
CA SER A 132 18.47 -1.29 4.61
C SER A 132 17.15 -0.58 4.87
N VAL A 133 16.26 -0.66 3.89
CA VAL A 133 14.89 -0.17 4.00
C VAL A 133 14.13 -1.13 4.93
N GLY A 134 13.76 -0.65 6.11
CA GLY A 134 12.99 -1.45 7.08
C GLY A 134 11.49 -1.31 6.91
N SER A 135 11.01 -0.09 6.67
CA SER A 135 9.60 0.21 6.50
C SER A 135 9.42 1.40 5.56
N VAL A 136 8.34 1.38 4.79
CA VAL A 136 7.96 2.44 3.86
C VAL A 136 6.54 2.89 4.18
N GLU A 137 6.36 4.20 4.27
CA GLU A 137 5.06 4.85 4.28
C GLU A 137 4.65 5.22 2.86
N VAL A 138 3.39 4.98 2.54
CA VAL A 138 2.75 5.57 1.37
C VAL A 138 1.55 6.39 1.85
N LEU A 139 1.51 7.65 1.46
CA LEU A 139 0.41 8.58 1.70
C LEU A 139 -0.28 8.87 0.37
N ALA A 140 -1.58 8.63 0.30
CA ALA A 140 -2.47 9.12 -0.74
C ALA A 140 -3.26 10.31 -0.20
N TYR A 141 -3.39 11.38 -0.99
CA TYR A 141 -4.28 12.49 -0.66
C TYR A 141 -4.86 13.14 -1.91
N GLY A 142 -5.98 13.84 -1.75
CA GLY A 142 -6.67 14.54 -2.82
C GLY A 142 -7.86 15.33 -2.29
N THR A 143 -8.66 15.89 -3.19
CA THR A 143 -9.83 16.69 -2.81
C THR A 143 -11.11 15.95 -3.18
N ALA A 144 -11.91 15.62 -2.18
CA ALA A 144 -13.23 15.03 -2.34
C ALA A 144 -14.23 16.10 -2.83
N LEU A 145 -15.05 15.73 -3.82
CA LEU A 145 -16.14 16.53 -4.34
C LEU A 145 -17.46 15.97 -3.81
N ILE A 146 -18.16 16.75 -3.00
CA ILE A 146 -19.37 16.34 -2.27
C ILE A 146 -20.55 17.18 -2.81
N PRO A 147 -21.61 16.59 -3.35
CA PRO A 147 -22.79 17.29 -3.86
C PRO A 147 -23.54 18.13 -2.83
#